data_AF-A0AAV4ZRU0-F1
#
_entry.id   AF-A0AAV4ZRU0-F1
#
_cell.length_a   1.000
_cell.length_b   1.000
_cell.length_c   1.000
_cell.angle_alpha   90.00
_cell.angle_beta   90.00
_cell.angle_gamma   90.00
#
_symmetry.space_group_name_H-M   'P 1'
#
loop_
_entity.id
_entity.type
_entity.pdbx_description
1 polymer ?
#
loop_
_entity_poly.entity_id
_entity_poly.type
_entity_poly.pdbx_seq_one_letter_code
_entity_poly.pdbx_strand_id
1 'polypeptide(L)'
;MVTINDRFEINAALERLLDDGGSFDPEDARVLIEKVPVAHKGNEFVFRYEDHTPDKGVEGYTPEIGNVRIGDDKPRVKEVGLRPDVTRVGGYKLVHRPGSILVEVMWADTKVDLATGQKAAESAMLLYGRRSKQPLVLKRSVMGTLRLVFWPKPLKAFTLHFVRYVAWKRPSSPGGLGDVATGSGTLPKATRRERGQTSDFGVLGAQGCASLQAAN
;
A
#
# COMPACT_ATOMS: atom_id res chain seq x y z
N MET A 1 -9.06 -24.33 11.86
CA MET A 1 -8.70 -23.55 13.07
C MET A 1 -7.20 -23.40 13.06
N VAL A 2 -6.66 -22.19 13.18
CA VAL A 2 -5.20 -21.95 13.11
C VAL A 2 -4.56 -22.33 14.44
N THR A 3 -3.59 -23.23 14.43
CA THR A 3 -2.88 -23.66 15.64
C THR A 3 -1.89 -22.59 16.13
N ILE A 4 -1.34 -22.75 17.33
CA ILE A 4 -0.34 -21.81 17.84
C ILE A 4 0.96 -21.84 17.02
N ASN A 5 1.39 -23.03 16.58
CA ASN A 5 2.56 -23.18 15.72
C ASN A 5 2.34 -22.50 14.36
N ASP A 6 1.15 -22.67 13.79
CA ASP A 6 0.79 -21.99 12.54
C ASP A 6 0.83 -20.47 12.69
N ARG A 7 0.42 -19.93 13.84
CA ARG A 7 0.48 -18.47 14.10
C ARG A 7 1.92 -17.97 14.09
N PHE A 8 2.87 -18.71 14.68
CA PHE A 8 4.28 -18.32 14.67
C PHE A 8 4.87 -18.34 13.26
N GLU A 9 4.59 -19.41 12.50
CA GLU A 9 5.06 -19.52 11.11
C GLU A 9 4.46 -18.45 10.20
N ILE A 10 3.15 -18.18 10.33
CA ILE A 10 2.49 -17.09 9.59
C ILE A 10 3.13 -15.75 9.95
N ASN A 11 3.38 -15.49 11.24
CA ASN A 11 3.99 -14.24 11.66
C ASN A 11 5.40 -14.07 11.09
N ALA A 12 6.23 -15.11 11.15
CA ALA A 12 7.58 -15.07 10.59
C ALA A 12 7.60 -14.91 9.07
N ALA A 13 6.67 -15.54 8.36
CA ALA A 13 6.51 -15.37 6.91
C ALA A 13 6.04 -13.95 6.56
N LEU A 14 5.14 -13.36 7.36
CA LEU A 14 4.68 -11.99 7.16
C LEU A 14 5.79 -10.97 7.31
N GLU A 15 6.59 -11.06 8.38
CA GLU A 15 7.73 -10.15 8.58
C GLU A 15 8.69 -10.19 7.38
N ARG A 16 9.03 -11.39 6.90
CA ARG A 16 9.90 -11.56 5.72
C ARG A 16 9.28 -11.05 4.42
N LEU A 17 7.97 -11.25 4.24
CA LEU A 17 7.25 -10.73 3.07
C LEU A 17 7.12 -9.21 3.06
N LEU A 18 6.96 -8.61 4.24
CA LEU A 18 6.76 -7.18 4.43
C LEU A 18 8.06 -6.40 4.66
N ASP A 19 9.20 -7.07 4.75
CA ASP A 19 10.52 -6.44 4.84
C ASP A 19 10.79 -5.47 3.67
N ASP A 20 11.81 -4.63 3.76
CA ASP A 20 12.15 -3.75 2.65
C ASP A 20 12.81 -4.53 1.50
N GLY A 21 12.30 -4.37 0.28
CA GLY A 21 12.84 -5.06 -0.90
C GLY A 21 11.95 -5.01 -2.14
N GLY A 22 12.51 -5.35 -3.30
CA GLY A 22 11.80 -5.40 -4.58
C GLY A 22 11.19 -6.77 -4.92
N SER A 23 11.61 -7.82 -4.22
CA SER A 23 11.15 -9.20 -4.43
C SER A 23 10.80 -9.87 -3.09
N PHE A 24 10.10 -11.01 -3.15
CA PHE A 24 9.76 -11.81 -1.98
C PHE A 24 9.89 -13.30 -2.27
N ASP A 25 10.15 -14.10 -1.23
CA ASP A 25 10.22 -15.55 -1.33
C ASP A 25 8.83 -16.17 -1.59
N PRO A 26 8.64 -16.91 -2.70
CA PRO A 26 7.40 -17.62 -2.99
C PRO A 26 6.98 -18.59 -1.88
N GLU A 27 7.91 -19.17 -1.13
CA GLU A 27 7.61 -20.11 -0.06
C GLU A 27 6.92 -19.43 1.13
N ASP A 28 7.37 -18.23 1.49
CA ASP A 28 6.71 -17.43 2.53
C ASP A 28 5.28 -17.07 2.14
N ALA A 29 5.07 -16.73 0.87
CA ALA A 29 3.74 -16.47 0.34
C ALA A 29 2.87 -17.75 0.34
N ARG A 30 3.47 -18.91 0.05
CA ARG A 30 2.78 -20.21 0.05
C ARG A 30 2.32 -20.59 1.45
N VAL A 31 3.15 -20.38 2.48
CA VAL A 31 2.77 -20.59 3.89
C VAL A 31 1.50 -19.83 4.24
N LEU A 32 1.39 -18.55 3.85
CA LEU A 32 0.18 -17.75 4.07
C LEU A 32 -1.04 -18.30 3.33
N ILE A 33 -0.87 -18.68 2.06
CA ILE A 33 -1.94 -19.20 1.21
C ILE A 33 -2.51 -20.52 1.76
N GLU A 34 -1.66 -21.37 2.33
CA GLU A 34 -2.04 -22.67 2.87
C GLU A 34 -2.63 -22.56 4.29
N LYS A 35 -2.01 -21.77 5.16
CA LYS A 35 -2.33 -21.77 6.60
C LYS A 35 -3.40 -20.77 7.01
N VAL A 36 -3.58 -19.67 6.29
CA VAL A 36 -4.61 -18.67 6.63
C VAL A 36 -5.97 -19.19 6.17
N PRO A 37 -6.98 -19.28 7.06
CA PRO A 37 -8.30 -19.77 6.67
C PRO A 37 -8.97 -18.79 5.71
N VAL A 38 -9.55 -19.32 4.62
CA VAL A 38 -10.27 -18.52 3.62
C VAL A 38 -11.59 -18.05 4.22
N ALA A 39 -11.86 -16.74 4.15
CA ALA A 39 -13.12 -16.17 4.61
C ALA A 39 -14.28 -16.63 3.71
N HIS A 40 -15.33 -17.18 4.32
CA HIS A 40 -16.48 -17.73 3.60
C HIS A 40 -17.53 -16.67 3.24
N LYS A 41 -17.54 -15.53 3.93
CA LYS A 41 -18.54 -14.46 3.75
C LYS A 41 -18.10 -13.46 2.69
N GLY A 42 -18.58 -13.61 1.45
CA GLY A 42 -18.13 -12.88 0.26
C GLY A 42 -18.25 -11.35 0.30
N ASN A 43 -19.21 -10.79 1.03
CA ASN A 43 -19.50 -9.35 1.00
C ASN A 43 -19.30 -8.72 2.38
N GLU A 44 -18.58 -7.59 2.41
CA GLU A 44 -18.42 -6.75 3.59
C GLU A 44 -19.34 -5.54 3.47
N PHE A 45 -20.22 -5.37 4.45
CA PHE A 45 -20.98 -4.14 4.63
C PHE A 45 -20.81 -3.72 6.08
N VAL A 46 -20.07 -2.64 6.32
CA VAL A 46 -19.85 -2.08 7.66
C VAL A 46 -20.42 -0.68 7.67
N PHE A 47 -21.46 -0.48 8.48
CA PHE A 47 -21.96 0.84 8.83
C PHE A 47 -21.26 1.29 10.11
N ARG A 48 -20.45 2.34 9.99
CA ARG A 48 -19.83 3.01 11.13
C ARG A 48 -20.62 4.27 11.43
N TYR A 49 -21.15 4.36 12.64
CA TYR A 49 -21.82 5.52 13.18
C TYR A 49 -20.99 6.06 14.34
N GLU A 50 -20.62 7.33 14.29
CA GLU A 50 -19.95 8.02 15.38
C GLU A 50 -20.99 8.86 16.11
N ASP A 51 -21.29 8.47 17.34
CA ASP A 51 -22.20 9.19 18.20
C ASP A 51 -21.42 10.24 18.98
N HIS A 52 -21.62 11.49 18.61
CA HIS A 52 -21.07 12.66 19.30
C HIS A 52 -22.03 13.21 20.37
N THR A 53 -23.10 12.49 20.70
CA THR A 53 -24.01 12.91 21.76
C THR A 53 -23.24 12.96 23.08
N PRO A 54 -23.21 14.10 23.77
CA PRO A 54 -22.54 14.21 25.07
C PRO A 54 -23.17 13.22 26.04
N ASP A 55 -22.34 12.35 26.61
CA ASP A 55 -22.81 11.34 27.55
C ASP A 55 -23.33 12.06 28.80
N LYS A 56 -24.50 11.64 29.29
CA LYS A 56 -24.93 12.00 30.64
C LYS A 56 -24.07 11.13 31.56
N GLY A 57 -22.86 11.61 31.85
CA GLY A 57 -21.86 10.88 32.63
C GLY A 57 -22.42 10.29 33.91
N VAL A 58 -21.72 9.31 34.46
CA VAL A 58 -22.11 8.73 35.75
C VAL A 58 -21.63 9.65 36.86
N GLU A 59 -22.56 10.11 37.70
CA GLU A 59 -22.24 10.84 38.93
C GLU A 59 -22.02 9.82 40.06
N GLY A 60 -20.78 9.78 40.57
CA GLY A 60 -20.44 9.04 41.77
C GLY A 60 -20.18 10.01 42.92
N TYR A 61 -20.68 9.71 44.12
CA TYR A 61 -20.36 10.48 45.32
C TYR A 61 -19.26 9.80 46.12
N THR A 62 -18.21 10.55 46.47
CA THR A 62 -17.20 10.11 47.44
C THR A 62 -17.18 11.03 48.66
N PRO A 63 -17.09 10.51 49.89
CA PRO A 63 -17.18 11.31 51.12
C PRO A 63 -16.11 12.42 51.24
N GLU A 64 -14.95 12.27 50.60
CA GLU A 64 -13.82 13.21 50.71
C GLU A 64 -13.76 14.24 49.56
N ILE A 65 -14.28 13.92 48.37
CA ILE A 65 -14.10 14.73 47.14
C ILE A 65 -15.45 15.28 46.64
N GLY A 66 -16.58 14.77 47.13
CA GLY A 66 -17.92 15.16 46.71
C GLY A 66 -18.37 14.44 45.43
N ASN A 67 -19.24 15.10 44.63
CA ASN A 67 -19.75 14.57 43.37
C ASN A 67 -18.65 14.57 42.30
N VAL A 68 -18.25 13.39 41.85
CA VAL A 68 -17.33 13.21 40.72
C VAL A 68 -18.15 12.79 39.50
N ARG A 69 -18.10 13.60 38.44
CA ARG A 69 -18.65 13.26 37.13
C ARG A 69 -17.57 12.57 36.30
N ILE A 70 -17.81 11.31 35.94
CA ILE A 70 -17.01 10.61 34.93
C ILE A 70 -17.78 10.74 33.61
N GLY A 71 -17.36 11.70 32.78
CA GLY A 71 -17.79 11.81 31.39
C GLY A 71 -16.68 11.31 30.48
N ASP A 72 -16.97 10.36 29.61
CA ASP A 72 -16.10 10.05 28.48
C ASP A 72 -16.40 11.08 27.37
N ASP A 73 -15.56 12.10 27.23
CA ASP A 73 -15.64 13.10 26.13
C ASP A 73 -15.30 12.51 24.75
N LYS A 74 -15.14 11.18 24.65
CA LYS A 74 -14.78 10.51 23.40
C LYS A 74 -16.04 10.08 22.65
N PRO A 75 -16.14 10.38 21.33
CA PRO A 75 -17.28 9.95 20.53
C PRO A 75 -17.40 8.43 20.55
N ARG A 76 -18.63 7.94 20.76
CA ARG A 76 -18.90 6.51 20.78
C ARG A 76 -18.99 6.01 19.34
N VAL A 77 -18.02 5.21 18.93
CA VAL A 77 -18.03 4.57 17.60
C VAL A 77 -18.81 3.27 17.69
N LYS A 78 -19.96 3.21 17.02
CA LYS A 78 -20.74 1.97 16.83
C LYS A 78 -20.55 1.49 15.39
N GLU A 79 -20.06 0.26 15.25
CA GLU A 79 -19.89 -0.37 13.94
C GLU A 79 -20.80 -1.59 13.84
N VAL A 80 -21.80 -1.53 12.95
CA VAL A 80 -22.77 -2.60 12.70
C VAL A 80 -22.56 -3.12 11.28
N GLY A 81 -22.37 -4.43 11.11
CA GLY A 81 -22.13 -4.95 9.76
C GLY A 81 -21.75 -6.43 9.67
N LEU A 82 -21.86 -6.95 8.45
CA LEU A 82 -21.30 -8.24 8.05
C LEU A 82 -19.80 -8.03 7.84
N ARG A 83 -19.01 -8.36 8.86
CA ARG A 83 -17.54 -8.30 8.77
C ARG A 83 -17.00 -9.57 8.11
N PRO A 84 -15.92 -9.46 7.34
CA PRO A 84 -15.18 -10.64 6.89
C PRO A 84 -14.64 -11.40 8.10
N ASP A 85 -14.42 -12.71 7.93
CA ASP A 85 -13.69 -13.49 8.93
C ASP A 85 -12.23 -12.99 8.97
N VAL A 86 -11.88 -12.27 10.02
CA VAL A 86 -10.54 -11.69 10.21
C VAL A 86 -9.71 -12.62 11.07
N THR A 87 -8.57 -13.08 10.55
CA THR A 87 -7.59 -13.84 11.33
C THR A 87 -6.55 -12.88 11.88
N ARG A 88 -6.39 -12.83 13.21
CA ARG A 88 -5.37 -12.00 13.87
C ARG A 88 -4.16 -12.84 14.24
N VAL A 89 -2.98 -12.40 13.79
CA VAL A 89 -1.69 -13.03 14.06
C VAL A 89 -0.69 -11.93 14.40
N GLY A 90 -0.13 -11.98 15.61
CA GLY A 90 0.81 -10.94 16.08
C GLY A 90 0.22 -9.54 15.99
N GLY A 91 0.92 -8.64 15.30
CA GLY A 91 0.50 -7.26 15.03
C GLY A 91 -0.37 -7.08 13.79
N TYR A 92 -0.82 -8.16 13.14
CA TYR A 92 -1.47 -8.11 11.83
C TYR A 92 -2.91 -8.65 11.85
N LYS A 93 -3.77 -8.01 11.05
CA LYS A 93 -5.08 -8.53 10.64
C LYS A 93 -4.94 -9.12 9.24
N LEU A 94 -5.42 -10.34 9.06
CA LEU A 94 -5.40 -11.06 7.79
C LEU A 94 -6.83 -11.32 7.34
N VAL A 95 -7.13 -10.91 6.11
CA VAL A 95 -8.39 -11.21 5.44
C VAL A 95 -8.08 -12.01 4.18
N HIS A 96 -8.36 -13.30 4.21
CA HIS A 96 -8.09 -14.19 3.10
C HIS A 96 -9.33 -14.36 2.23
N ARG A 97 -9.24 -13.89 0.98
CA ARG A 97 -10.21 -14.12 -0.08
C ARG A 97 -9.65 -15.10 -1.12
N PRO A 98 -10.47 -15.84 -1.86
CA PRO A 98 -9.97 -16.68 -2.94
C PRO A 98 -9.19 -15.85 -3.98
N GLY A 99 -7.86 -16.03 -4.04
CA GLY A 99 -6.95 -15.32 -4.94
C GLY A 99 -6.26 -14.08 -4.35
N SER A 100 -6.58 -13.68 -3.11
CA SER A 100 -5.91 -12.57 -2.46
C SER A 100 -5.91 -12.67 -0.93
N ILE A 101 -4.80 -12.31 -0.29
CA ILE A 101 -4.73 -12.11 1.16
C ILE A 101 -4.43 -10.64 1.41
N LEU A 102 -5.36 -9.97 2.09
CA LEU A 102 -5.15 -8.62 2.61
C LEU A 102 -4.52 -8.71 3.99
N VAL A 103 -3.46 -7.93 4.20
CA VAL A 103 -2.71 -7.81 5.43
C VAL A 103 -2.78 -6.36 5.87
N GLU A 104 -3.26 -6.13 7.10
CA GLU A 104 -3.33 -4.79 7.69
C GLU A 104 -2.58 -4.78 9.01
N VAL A 105 -1.74 -3.76 9.22
CA VAL A 105 -1.05 -3.56 10.50
C VAL A 105 -2.03 -3.02 11.52
N MET A 106 -2.20 -3.70 12.65
CA MET A 106 -3.22 -3.33 13.66
C MET A 106 -2.98 -1.96 14.29
N TRP A 107 -1.72 -1.56 14.37
CA TRP A 107 -1.27 -0.29 14.95
C TRP A 107 -1.14 0.82 13.90
N ALA A 108 -1.49 0.56 12.65
CA ALA A 108 -1.49 1.59 11.60
C ALA A 108 -2.45 2.74 11.95
N ASP A 109 -3.57 2.41 12.59
CA ASP A 109 -4.59 3.36 13.04
C ASP A 109 -4.13 4.30 14.17
N THR A 110 -3.02 3.97 14.85
CA THR A 110 -2.48 4.79 15.94
C THR A 110 -1.42 5.76 15.48
N LYS A 111 -0.81 5.56 14.29
CA LYS A 111 0.03 6.56 13.64
C LYS A 111 -0.84 7.61 12.97
N VAL A 112 -1.23 8.62 13.74
CA VAL A 112 -1.78 9.86 13.20
C VAL A 112 -0.62 10.71 12.71
N ASP A 113 -0.55 10.95 11.41
CA ASP A 113 0.35 11.95 10.86
C ASP A 113 -0.05 13.32 11.40
N LEU A 114 0.77 13.89 12.28
CA LEU A 114 0.53 15.16 12.95
C LEU A 114 0.41 16.34 11.97
N ALA A 115 0.97 16.23 10.76
CA ALA A 115 0.89 17.27 9.74
C ALA A 115 -0.46 17.27 9.00
N THR A 116 -1.07 16.10 8.83
CA THR A 116 -2.33 15.96 8.07
C THR A 116 -3.53 15.60 8.95
N GLY A 117 -3.30 15.22 10.21
CA GLY A 117 -4.30 14.66 11.12
C GLY A 117 -4.80 13.28 10.69
N GLN A 118 -4.12 12.61 9.75
CA GLN A 118 -4.62 11.39 9.10
C GLN A 118 -3.95 10.14 9.63
N LYS A 119 -4.72 9.05 9.70
CA LYS A 119 -4.21 7.74 10.05
C LYS A 119 -3.47 7.13 8.85
N ALA A 120 -2.22 6.75 9.05
CA ALA A 120 -1.45 6.04 8.03
C ALA A 120 -1.97 4.61 7.91
N ALA A 121 -2.85 4.33 6.94
CA ALA A 121 -3.30 2.97 6.67
C ALA A 121 -2.19 2.16 5.97
N GLU A 122 -1.33 1.53 6.76
CA GLU A 122 -0.32 0.57 6.32
C GLU A 122 -1.00 -0.79 6.08
N SER A 123 -1.24 -1.10 4.80
CA SER A 123 -1.80 -2.39 4.38
C SER A 123 -1.08 -2.92 3.14
N ALA A 124 -1.00 -4.23 3.02
CA ALA A 124 -0.45 -4.94 1.88
C ALA A 124 -1.43 -6.00 1.39
N MET A 125 -1.42 -6.29 0.09
CA MET A 125 -2.29 -7.28 -0.52
C MET A 125 -1.44 -8.25 -1.34
N LEU A 126 -1.39 -9.50 -0.90
CA LEU A 126 -0.78 -10.59 -1.65
C LEU A 126 -1.80 -11.12 -2.66
N LEU A 127 -1.49 -11.04 -3.95
CA LEU A 127 -2.27 -11.65 -5.03
C LEU A 127 -1.64 -12.98 -5.42
N TYR A 128 -2.49 -13.98 -5.64
CA TYR A 128 -2.07 -15.31 -6.04
C TYR A 128 -3.09 -15.97 -6.97
N GLY A 129 -2.66 -16.95 -7.76
CA GLY A 129 -3.55 -17.69 -8.65
C GLY A 129 -4.53 -18.54 -7.86
N ARG A 130 -5.85 -18.29 -7.99
CA ARG A 130 -6.87 -19.01 -7.20
C ARG A 130 -6.79 -20.55 -7.34
N ARG A 131 -6.51 -21.04 -8.56
CA ARG A 131 -6.38 -22.47 -8.88
C ARG A 131 -4.96 -22.99 -8.67
N SER A 132 -3.96 -22.27 -9.18
CA SER A 132 -2.55 -22.70 -9.13
C SER A 132 -1.91 -22.52 -7.75
N LYS A 133 -2.52 -21.70 -6.88
CA LYS A 133 -1.98 -21.27 -5.58
C LYS A 133 -0.59 -20.63 -5.67
N GLN A 134 -0.15 -20.26 -6.87
CA GLN A 134 1.13 -19.61 -7.08
C GLN A 134 1.03 -18.12 -6.74
N PRO A 135 1.98 -17.57 -5.96
CA PRO A 135 2.02 -16.15 -5.68
C PRO A 135 2.37 -15.36 -6.94
N LEU A 136 1.73 -14.21 -7.12
CA LEU A 136 1.85 -13.39 -8.34
C LEU A 136 2.49 -12.04 -8.06
N VAL A 137 1.94 -11.30 -7.10
CA VAL A 137 2.42 -9.96 -6.79
C VAL A 137 2.03 -9.57 -5.38
N LEU A 138 2.89 -8.80 -4.73
CA LEU A 138 2.54 -8.10 -3.50
C LEU A 138 2.25 -6.64 -3.84
N LYS A 139 1.09 -6.14 -3.44
CA LYS A 139 0.71 -4.73 -3.57
C LYS A 139 0.77 -4.05 -2.21
N ARG A 140 1.10 -2.77 -2.17
CA ARG A 140 1.00 -1.93 -0.97
C ARG A 140 -0.07 -0.88 -1.13
N SER A 141 -0.73 -0.50 -0.04
CA SER A 141 -1.61 0.67 -0.03
C SER A 141 -0.78 1.94 -0.22
N VAL A 142 -1.31 2.83 -1.04
CA VAL A 142 -0.82 4.19 -1.20
C VAL A 142 -2.04 5.11 -1.08
N MET A 143 -1.97 6.06 -0.16
CA MET A 143 -3.00 7.07 0.00
C MET A 143 -2.94 8.05 -1.18
N GLY A 144 -4.03 8.17 -1.92
CA GLY A 144 -4.25 9.20 -2.92
C GLY A 144 -5.15 10.29 -2.36
N THR A 145 -4.92 11.52 -2.80
CA THR A 145 -5.78 12.66 -2.45
C THR A 145 -6.28 13.28 -3.74
N LEU A 146 -7.61 13.32 -3.91
CA LEU A 146 -8.27 14.02 -5.00
C LEU A 146 -8.90 15.30 -4.46
N ARG A 147 -8.45 16.46 -4.95
CA ARG A 147 -9.02 17.76 -4.59
C ARG A 147 -9.94 18.24 -5.72
N LEU A 148 -11.23 18.29 -5.44
CA LEU A 148 -12.24 18.83 -6.34
C LEU A 148 -12.53 20.29 -5.97
N VAL A 149 -12.36 21.17 -6.93
CA VAL A 149 -12.64 22.61 -6.81
C VAL A 149 -13.70 22.97 -7.84
N PHE A 150 -14.86 23.44 -7.40
CA PHE A 150 -15.95 23.82 -8.29
C PHE A 150 -15.79 25.29 -8.72
N TRP A 151 -15.49 25.50 -10.01
CA TRP A 151 -15.43 26.81 -10.70
C TRP A 151 -16.86 27.34 -10.94
N PRO A 152 -17.14 28.67 -11.00
CA PRO A 152 -16.24 29.84 -11.02
C PRO A 152 -15.95 30.51 -9.67
N LYS A 153 -16.63 30.11 -8.60
CA LYS A 153 -16.37 30.64 -7.26
C LYS A 153 -16.04 29.48 -6.33
N PRO A 154 -14.77 29.23 -5.99
CA PRO A 154 -14.37 28.11 -5.14
C PRO A 154 -14.74 28.42 -3.68
N LEU A 155 -16.04 28.41 -3.37
CA LEU A 155 -16.55 28.58 -2.00
C LEU A 155 -16.35 27.31 -1.18
N LYS A 156 -16.21 26.16 -1.84
CA LYS A 156 -16.01 24.85 -1.19
C LYS A 156 -15.01 24.03 -1.99
N ALA A 157 -13.92 23.62 -1.33
CA ALA A 157 -13.01 22.61 -1.84
C ALA A 157 -13.37 21.28 -1.17
N PHE A 158 -13.54 20.24 -1.98
CA PHE A 158 -13.77 18.88 -1.49
C PHE A 158 -12.49 18.08 -1.65
N THR A 159 -11.96 17.58 -0.54
CA THR A 159 -10.80 16.71 -0.54
C THR A 159 -11.27 15.29 -0.29
N LEU A 160 -11.13 14.42 -1.29
CA LEU A 160 -11.43 13.00 -1.18
C LEU A 160 -10.12 12.23 -1.01
N HIS A 161 -9.99 11.52 0.10
CA HIS A 161 -8.91 10.58 0.33
C HIS A 161 -9.35 9.19 -0.12
N PHE A 162 -8.52 8.53 -0.91
CA PHE A 162 -8.79 7.19 -1.39
C PHE A 162 -7.53 6.34 -1.29
N VAL A 163 -7.68 5.08 -0.88
CA VAL A 163 -6.57 4.14 -0.84
C VAL A 163 -6.51 3.40 -2.18
N ARG A 164 -5.34 3.42 -2.83
CA ARG A 164 -5.07 2.61 -4.02
C ARG A 164 -3.99 1.57 -3.72
N TYR A 165 -4.08 0.40 -4.31
CA TYR A 165 -3.08 -0.65 -4.18
C TYR A 165 -2.14 -0.65 -5.39
N VAL A 166 -0.87 -0.33 -5.17
CA VAL A 166 0.15 -0.29 -6.21
C VAL A 166 1.04 -1.52 -6.08
N ALA A 167 1.45 -2.11 -7.21
CA ALA A 167 2.40 -3.22 -7.20
C ALA A 167 3.70 -2.80 -6.51
N TRP A 168 4.16 -3.61 -5.57
CA TRP A 168 5.31 -3.33 -4.73
C TRP A 168 6.42 -4.35 -4.95
N LYS A 169 6.11 -5.65 -4.76
CA LYS A 169 7.09 -6.73 -4.91
C LYS A 169 6.62 -7.82 -5.85
N ARG A 170 7.58 -8.53 -6.45
CA ARG A 170 7.35 -9.73 -7.29
C ARG A 170 7.98 -10.97 -6.65
N PRO A 171 7.44 -12.16 -6.90
CA PRO A 171 8.06 -13.39 -6.41
C PRO A 171 9.48 -13.50 -6.97
N SER A 172 10.45 -13.85 -6.13
CA SER A 172 11.78 -14.26 -6.61
C SER A 172 11.62 -15.54 -7.43
N SER A 173 12.40 -15.67 -8.50
CA SER A 173 12.36 -16.88 -9.32
C SER A 173 12.79 -18.08 -8.46
N PRO A 174 12.06 -19.20 -8.47
CA PRO A 174 12.44 -20.38 -7.69
C PRO A 174 13.80 -20.89 -8.18
N GLY A 175 14.85 -20.64 -7.41
CA GLY A 175 16.24 -21.01 -7.73
C GLY A 175 17.26 -19.87 -7.83
N GLY A 176 16.87 -18.61 -7.64
CA GLY A 176 17.82 -17.49 -7.59
C GLY A 176 18.41 -17.31 -6.20
N LEU A 177 19.67 -17.70 -5.99
CA LEU A 177 20.49 -17.16 -4.90
C LEU A 177 20.37 -15.62 -4.92
N GLY A 178 20.19 -15.04 -3.73
CA GLY A 178 19.74 -13.67 -3.50
C GLY A 178 20.22 -12.62 -4.49
N ASP A 179 19.29 -11.77 -4.93
CA ASP A 179 19.61 -10.51 -5.58
C ASP A 179 20.44 -9.66 -4.61
N VAL A 180 21.76 -9.72 -4.80
CA VAL A 180 22.70 -8.75 -4.29
C VAL A 180 22.21 -7.38 -4.75
N ALA A 181 21.90 -6.52 -3.78
CA ALA A 181 21.57 -5.12 -3.98
C ALA A 181 22.60 -4.48 -4.91
N THR A 182 22.21 -4.24 -6.16
CA THR A 182 23.00 -3.40 -7.07
C THR A 182 22.45 -1.99 -6.94
N GLY A 183 23.18 -1.18 -6.19
CA GLY A 183 22.94 0.25 -6.05
C GLY A 183 23.05 0.99 -7.39
N SER A 184 22.36 2.13 -7.44
CA SER A 184 22.55 3.28 -8.35
C SER A 184 22.78 2.98 -9.83
N GLY A 185 21.71 3.14 -10.62
CA GLY A 185 21.79 3.36 -12.06
C GLY A 185 20.92 4.56 -12.44
N THR A 186 21.53 5.73 -12.45
CA THR A 186 21.00 7.00 -12.96
C THR A 186 20.30 6.80 -14.31
N LEU A 187 19.02 7.14 -14.41
CA LEU A 187 18.28 7.20 -15.67
C LEU A 187 18.95 8.23 -16.61
N PRO A 188 19.44 7.85 -17.81
CA PRO A 188 19.74 8.85 -18.83
C PRO A 188 18.41 9.40 -19.36
N LYS A 189 18.23 10.70 -19.16
CA LYS A 189 17.13 11.52 -19.66
C LYS A 189 17.18 11.54 -21.19
N ALA A 190 16.45 10.63 -21.84
CA ALA A 190 16.22 10.69 -23.29
C ALA A 190 14.96 11.53 -23.57
N THR A 191 15.14 12.80 -23.90
CA THR A 191 14.17 13.68 -24.56
C THR A 191 15.00 14.74 -25.27
N ARG A 192 14.73 15.19 -26.50
CA ARG A 192 13.86 14.82 -27.61
C ARG A 192 14.38 15.76 -28.69
N ARG A 193 14.74 15.26 -29.88
CA ARG A 193 15.19 16.08 -31.01
C ARG A 193 14.15 17.17 -31.28
N GLU A 194 14.49 18.43 -31.02
CA GLU A 194 13.82 19.55 -31.67
C GLU A 194 14.43 19.74 -33.05
N ARG A 195 13.52 19.67 -34.03
CA ARG A 195 13.75 19.90 -35.43
C ARG A 195 13.19 21.31 -35.69
N GLY A 196 14.03 22.26 -36.05
CA GLY A 196 13.61 23.52 -36.63
C GLY A 196 14.40 24.74 -36.17
N GLN A 197 15.49 25.06 -36.89
CA GLN A 197 15.74 26.44 -37.26
C GLN A 197 16.64 26.51 -38.50
N THR A 198 16.13 27.25 -39.47
CA THR A 198 16.66 27.62 -40.79
C THR A 198 17.72 28.72 -40.68
N SER A 199 18.41 28.97 -41.82
CA SER A 199 19.41 30.01 -42.14
C SER A 199 20.75 29.88 -41.37
N ASP A 200 21.93 29.87 -42.01
CA ASP A 200 22.37 30.82 -43.02
C ASP A 200 23.39 30.26 -44.03
N PHE A 201 23.38 30.89 -45.21
CA PHE A 201 24.37 30.79 -46.27
C PHE A 201 25.76 31.27 -45.82
N GLY A 202 26.81 30.54 -46.23
CA GLY A 202 28.21 30.96 -46.05
C GLY A 202 29.15 30.16 -46.94
N VAL A 203 29.38 30.68 -48.15
CA VAL A 203 30.31 30.21 -49.18
C VAL A 203 31.76 30.50 -48.79
N LEU A 204 32.68 29.56 -49.07
CA LEU A 204 34.07 29.72 -49.60
C LEU A 204 34.84 28.40 -49.37
N GLY A 205 35.17 27.63 -50.42
CA GLY A 205 36.53 27.53 -51.01
C GLY A 205 37.40 26.52 -50.24
N ALA A 206 38.16 25.56 -50.78
CA ALA A 206 38.76 25.32 -52.08
C ALA A 206 39.16 23.80 -52.15
N GLN A 207 39.01 23.14 -53.31
CA GLN A 207 40.08 22.62 -54.20
C GLN A 207 40.95 21.43 -53.73
N GLY A 208 41.09 20.45 -54.64
CA GLY A 208 42.04 19.31 -54.64
C GLY A 208 41.32 17.97 -54.72
N CYS A 209 40.91 17.39 -55.87
CA CYS A 209 41.56 17.07 -57.14
C CYS A 209 42.58 15.91 -57.09
N ALA A 210 42.22 14.84 -57.83
CA ALA A 210 43.06 13.75 -58.36
C ALA A 210 43.58 12.70 -57.33
N SER A 211 43.68 11.39 -57.60
CA SER A 211 43.44 10.54 -58.79
C SER A 211 43.87 9.10 -58.46
N LEU A 212 43.24 8.11 -59.12
CA LEU A 212 43.79 6.79 -59.55
C LEU A 212 44.40 5.86 -58.46
N GLN A 213 44.38 4.53 -58.49
CA GLN A 213 44.20 3.54 -59.56
C GLN A 213 43.91 2.18 -58.90
N ALA A 214 43.20 1.32 -59.60
CA ALA A 214 43.09 -0.11 -59.33
C ALA A 214 44.40 -0.85 -59.69
N ALA A 215 44.71 -1.93 -58.96
CA ALA A 215 45.38 -3.11 -59.51
C ALA A 215 45.17 -4.31 -58.57
N ASN A 216 44.91 -5.45 -59.22
CA ASN A 216 44.70 -6.84 -58.77
C ASN A 216 45.25 -7.28 -57.41
#